data_AF-A0A1Q3BA22-F1
#
_entry.id   AF-A0A1Q3BA22-F1
#
_cell.length_a   1.000
_cell.length_b   1.000
_cell.length_c   1.000
_cell.angle_alpha   90.00
_cell.angle_beta   90.00
_cell.angle_gamma   90.00
#
_symmetry.space_group_name_H-M   'P 1'
#
loop_
_entity.id
_entity.type
_entity.pdbx_description
1 polymer ?
#
loop_
_entity_poly.entity_id
_entity_poly.type
_entity_poly.pdbx_seq_one_letter_code
_entity_poly.pdbx_strand_id
1 'polypeptide(L)'
;MHQRKSEFGRPSGTDGSDFSYRMVVDSRYQKVAKKKKILSSIIGIQVIFQLVGLSYILLSVSKGESPDALAISSALVSLISLIIGELGRRRSRVNLLRIYMVGSSVAMILSMFGVIGSKLTLEVTTFFFFFFFFF
;
A
#
# COMPACT_ATOMS: atom_id res chain seq x y z
N MET A 1 -29.52 -37.66 38.51
CA MET A 1 -28.24 -37.02 38.14
C MET A 1 -27.60 -36.47 39.41
N HIS A 2 -26.49 -37.05 39.87
CA HIS A 2 -25.78 -36.54 41.03
C HIS A 2 -24.83 -35.40 40.63
N GLN A 3 -25.18 -34.19 41.06
CA GLN A 3 -24.31 -33.02 40.97
C GLN A 3 -23.27 -33.13 42.10
N ARG A 4 -22.00 -33.39 41.76
CA ARG A 4 -20.89 -33.33 42.74
C ARG A 4 -20.55 -31.88 43.01
N LYS A 5 -20.54 -31.50 44.30
CA LYS A 5 -20.04 -30.21 44.79
C LYS A 5 -18.55 -30.08 44.43
N SER A 6 -18.19 -29.03 43.71
CA SER A 6 -16.80 -28.61 43.54
C SER A 6 -16.37 -27.82 44.78
N GLU A 7 -15.80 -28.51 45.75
CA GLU A 7 -15.03 -27.86 46.81
C GLU A 7 -13.73 -27.29 46.21
N PHE A 8 -13.58 -25.97 46.30
CA PHE A 8 -12.30 -25.26 46.22
C PHE A 8 -11.38 -25.60 45.02
N GLY A 9 -11.82 -25.27 43.80
CA GLY A 9 -10.96 -25.35 42.61
C GLY A 9 -11.63 -24.81 41.37
N ARG A 10 -11.05 -23.72 40.83
CA ARG A 10 -11.26 -23.03 39.53
C ARG A 10 -12.59 -23.33 38.79
N PRO A 11 -13.45 -22.33 38.52
CA PRO A 11 -14.68 -22.54 37.76
C PRO A 11 -14.39 -23.28 36.44
N SER A 12 -15.07 -24.42 36.24
CA SER A 12 -14.91 -25.29 35.08
C SER A 12 -15.54 -24.64 33.86
N GLY A 13 -14.81 -23.68 33.28
CA GLY A 13 -15.29 -22.89 32.16
C GLY A 13 -14.22 -22.00 31.57
N THR A 14 -12.95 -22.38 31.62
CA THR A 14 -11.87 -21.98 30.71
C THR A 14 -10.68 -22.89 31.01
N ASP A 15 -10.70 -24.09 30.43
CA ASP A 15 -9.46 -24.84 30.25
C ASP A 15 -8.51 -23.93 29.47
N GLY A 16 -7.22 -23.91 29.80
CA GLY A 16 -6.26 -22.98 29.17
C GLY A 16 -6.16 -23.07 27.64
N SER A 17 -6.90 -23.97 26.99
CA SER A 17 -7.10 -24.02 25.54
C SER A 17 -7.67 -22.70 25.00
N ASP A 18 -8.64 -22.10 25.68
CA ASP A 18 -9.29 -20.86 25.23
C ASP A 18 -8.35 -19.65 25.35
N PHE A 19 -7.54 -19.61 26.41
CA PHE A 19 -6.49 -18.60 26.58
C PHE A 19 -5.39 -18.74 25.51
N SER A 20 -4.94 -19.98 25.25
CA SER A 20 -3.95 -20.27 24.21
C SER A 20 -4.49 -19.91 22.82
N TYR A 21 -5.76 -20.21 22.56
CA TYR A 21 -6.45 -19.83 21.32
C TYR A 21 -6.53 -18.30 21.17
N ARG A 22 -6.96 -17.58 22.21
CA ARG A 22 -7.03 -16.10 22.22
C ARG A 22 -5.66 -15.46 21.98
N MET A 23 -4.59 -15.97 22.59
CA MET A 23 -3.23 -15.46 22.35
C MET A 23 -2.77 -15.65 20.89
N VAL A 24 -3.02 -16.81 20.29
CA VAL A 24 -2.66 -17.07 18.88
C VAL A 24 -3.49 -16.18 17.94
N VAL A 25 -4.77 -16.01 18.23
CA VAL A 25 -5.68 -15.17 17.46
C VAL A 25 -5.30 -13.68 17.55
N ASP A 26 -5.05 -13.18 18.76
CA ASP A 26 -4.63 -11.79 19.00
C ASP A 26 -3.31 -11.47 18.32
N SER A 27 -2.33 -12.37 18.40
CA SER A 27 -1.05 -12.19 17.71
C SER A 27 -1.21 -12.09 16.19
N ARG A 28 -2.17 -12.82 15.59
CA ARG A 28 -2.48 -12.73 14.15
C ARG A 28 -3.15 -11.40 13.82
N TYR A 29 -4.11 -10.95 14.61
CA TYR A 29 -4.76 -9.65 14.41
C TYR A 29 -3.77 -8.49 14.56
N GLN A 30 -2.87 -8.53 15.55
CA GLN A 30 -1.81 -7.55 15.71
C GLN A 30 -0.87 -7.50 14.51
N LYS A 31 -0.47 -8.66 13.97
CA LYS A 31 0.36 -8.73 12.75
C LYS A 31 -0.33 -8.08 11.55
N VAL A 32 -1.63 -8.33 11.35
CA VAL A 32 -2.41 -7.73 10.27
C VAL A 32 -2.54 -6.21 10.46
N ALA A 33 -2.82 -5.75 11.68
CA ALA A 33 -2.91 -4.32 11.99
C ALA A 33 -1.59 -3.59 11.73
N LYS A 34 -0.46 -4.15 12.18
CA LYS A 34 0.88 -3.59 11.94
C LYS A 34 1.18 -3.48 10.45
N LYS A 35 0.92 -4.54 9.67
CA LYS A 35 1.12 -4.54 8.21
C LYS A 35 0.21 -3.52 7.50
N LYS A 36 -1.06 -3.42 7.90
CA LYS A 36 -1.99 -2.43 7.36
C LYS A 36 -1.55 -0.99 7.63
N LYS A 37 -0.96 -0.72 8.79
CA LYS A 37 -0.42 0.60 9.14
C LYS A 37 0.75 0.97 8.23
N ILE A 38 1.70 0.05 8.05
CA ILE A 38 2.85 0.23 7.14
C ILE A 38 2.35 0.48 5.71
N LEU A 39 1.43 -0.36 5.23
CA LEU A 39 0.84 -0.21 3.91
C LEU A 39 0.13 1.14 3.72
N SER A 40 -0.59 1.61 4.74
CA SER A 40 -1.21 2.94 4.73
C SER A 40 -0.19 4.05 4.61
N SER A 41 0.96 3.90 5.27
CA SER A 41 2.05 4.87 5.18
C SER A 41 2.65 4.90 3.78
N ILE A 42 2.90 3.74 3.18
CA ILE A 42 3.46 3.62 1.82
C ILE A 42 2.52 4.25 0.79
N ILE A 43 1.21 3.94 0.85
CA ILE A 43 0.22 4.55 -0.03
C ILE A 43 0.17 6.08 0.16
N GLY A 44 0.24 6.56 1.41
CA GLY A 44 0.29 7.99 1.69
C GLY A 44 1.50 8.68 1.08
N ILE A 45 2.68 8.07 1.20
CA ILE A 45 3.92 8.56 0.57
C ILE A 45 3.75 8.62 -0.96
N GLN A 46 3.22 7.55 -1.57
CA GLN A 46 3.01 7.53 -3.02
C GLN A 46 2.03 8.60 -3.51
N VAL A 47 1.00 8.93 -2.73
CA VAL A 47 0.08 10.04 -3.05
C VAL A 47 0.79 11.39 -3.05
N ILE A 48 1.62 11.68 -2.03
CA ILE A 48 2.37 12.95 -1.95
C ILE A 48 3.22 13.13 -3.21
N PHE A 49 3.86 12.06 -3.66
CA PHE A 49 4.70 12.14 -4.83
C PHE A 49 3.93 12.22 -6.15
N GLN A 50 2.78 11.57 -6.25
CA GLN A 50 1.89 11.75 -7.38
C GLN A 50 1.45 13.23 -7.51
N LEU A 51 1.24 13.93 -6.38
CA LEU A 51 0.95 15.36 -6.38
C LEU A 51 2.14 16.20 -6.88
N VAL A 52 3.37 15.86 -6.47
CA VAL A 52 4.58 16.52 -6.99
C VAL A 52 4.70 16.31 -8.51
N GLY A 53 4.55 15.08 -9.00
CA GLY A 53 4.58 14.80 -10.44
C GLY A 53 3.49 15.54 -11.23
N LEU A 54 2.26 15.60 -10.68
CA LEU A 54 1.16 16.35 -11.28
C LEU A 54 1.45 17.85 -11.33
N SER A 55 2.05 18.41 -10.26
CA SER A 55 2.43 19.83 -10.23
C SER A 55 3.46 20.18 -11.29
N TYR A 56 4.39 19.26 -11.59
CA TYR A 56 5.37 19.42 -12.66
C TYR A 56 4.71 19.45 -14.04
N ILE A 57 3.79 18.51 -14.31
CA ILE A 57 3.01 18.49 -15.55
C ILE A 57 2.21 19.78 -15.73
N LEU A 58 1.53 20.24 -14.66
CA LEU A 58 0.77 21.50 -14.68
C LEU A 58 1.66 22.71 -14.95
N LEU A 59 2.88 22.73 -14.39
CA LEU A 59 3.85 23.79 -14.63
C LEU A 59 4.34 23.81 -16.08
N SER A 60 4.63 22.66 -16.68
CA SER A 60 5.00 22.56 -18.11
C SER A 60 3.87 23.04 -19.01
N VAL A 61 2.62 22.64 -18.73
CA VAL A 61 1.44 23.16 -19.46
C VAL A 61 1.32 24.67 -19.33
N SER A 62 1.52 25.22 -18.14
CA SER A 62 1.49 26.68 -17.91
C SER A 62 2.60 27.43 -18.65
N LYS A 63 3.72 26.79 -18.95
CA LYS A 63 4.82 27.37 -19.73
C LYS A 63 4.60 27.25 -21.25
N GLY A 64 3.50 26.64 -21.69
CA GLY A 64 3.20 26.40 -23.09
C GLY A 64 3.96 25.22 -23.70
N GLU A 65 4.63 24.41 -22.88
CA GLU A 65 5.23 23.16 -23.32
C GLU A 65 4.13 22.08 -23.39
N SER A 66 4.11 21.31 -24.48
CA SER A 66 3.19 20.19 -24.60
C SER A 66 3.65 19.04 -23.70
N PRO A 67 2.88 18.62 -22.68
CA PRO A 67 3.25 17.48 -21.85
C PRO A 67 3.30 16.20 -22.68
N ASP A 68 4.35 15.40 -22.49
CA ASP A 68 4.53 14.13 -23.19
C ASP A 68 3.35 13.19 -22.93
N ALA A 69 2.80 12.60 -24.00
CA ALA A 69 1.71 11.63 -23.89
C ALA A 69 2.04 10.46 -22.96
N LEU A 70 3.32 10.06 -22.92
CA LEU A 70 3.82 9.05 -21.98
C LEU A 70 3.69 9.49 -20.53
N ALA A 71 4.03 10.74 -20.21
CA ALA A 71 3.91 11.30 -18.86
C ALA A 71 2.45 11.41 -18.40
N ILE A 72 1.54 11.79 -19.31
CA ILE A 72 0.09 11.82 -19.01
C ILE A 72 -0.43 10.40 -18.76
N SER A 73 -0.07 9.45 -19.64
CA SER A 73 -0.54 8.08 -19.53
C SER A 73 -0.03 7.38 -18.26
N SER A 74 1.24 7.58 -17.91
CA SER A 74 1.82 7.01 -16.68
C SER A 74 1.16 7.62 -15.44
N ALA A 75 0.89 8.92 -15.44
CA ALA A 75 0.18 9.60 -14.36
C ALA A 75 -1.27 9.10 -14.18
N LEU A 76 -1.98 8.82 -15.27
CA LEU A 76 -3.33 8.24 -15.20
C LEU A 76 -3.31 6.81 -14.64
N VAL A 77 -2.38 5.97 -15.12
CA VAL A 77 -2.25 4.58 -14.64
C VAL A 77 -1.87 4.55 -13.16
N SER A 78 -0.99 5.45 -12.70
CA SER A 78 -0.62 5.53 -11.28
C SER A 78 -1.77 6.02 -10.41
N LEU A 79 -2.58 6.99 -10.87
CA LEU A 79 -3.78 7.44 -10.16
C LEU A 79 -4.82 6.32 -10.00
N ILE A 80 -5.12 5.59 -11.08
CA ILE A 80 -6.06 4.46 -11.03
C ILE A 80 -5.54 3.38 -10.07
N SER A 81 -4.25 3.06 -10.15
CA SER A 81 -3.61 2.07 -9.27
C SER A 81 -3.72 2.48 -7.81
N LEU A 82 -3.48 3.76 -7.47
CA LEU A 82 -3.61 4.30 -6.11
C LEU A 82 -5.03 4.16 -5.55
N ILE A 83 -6.06 4.48 -6.35
CA ILE A 83 -7.46 4.32 -5.96
C ILE A 83 -7.75 2.84 -5.63
N ILE A 84 -7.28 1.92 -6.47
CA ILE A 84 -7.43 0.48 -6.26
C ILE A 84 -6.68 0.03 -4.99
N GLY A 85 -5.49 0.56 -4.74
CA GLY A 85 -4.68 0.27 -3.56
C GLY A 85 -5.34 0.69 -2.25
N GLU A 86 -5.87 1.91 -2.21
CA GLU A 86 -6.60 2.43 -1.05
C GLU A 86 -7.91 1.67 -0.82
N LEU A 87 -8.64 1.34 -1.89
CA LEU A 87 -9.84 0.51 -1.81
C LEU A 87 -9.52 -0.90 -1.31
N GLY A 88 -8.43 -1.50 -1.79
CA GLY A 88 -7.93 -2.80 -1.38
C GLY A 88 -7.52 -2.83 0.09
N ARG A 89 -6.86 -1.77 0.57
CA ARG A 89 -6.50 -1.59 1.98
C ARG A 89 -7.74 -1.48 2.87
N ARG A 90 -8.70 -0.61 2.53
CA ARG A 90 -9.95 -0.41 3.29
C ARG A 90 -10.79 -1.69 3.36
N ARG A 91 -10.97 -2.36 2.23
CA ARG A 91 -11.78 -3.60 2.16
C ARG A 91 -11.02 -4.87 2.55
N SER A 92 -9.73 -4.75 2.89
CA SER A 92 -8.86 -5.89 3.20
C SER A 92 -8.84 -6.98 2.11
N ARG A 93 -8.98 -6.57 0.85
CA ARG A 93 -9.06 -7.48 -0.31
C ARG A 93 -7.69 -7.64 -0.94
N VAL A 94 -7.08 -8.81 -0.74
CA VAL A 94 -5.73 -9.13 -1.24
C VAL A 94 -5.61 -9.01 -2.76
N ASN A 95 -6.66 -9.33 -3.52
CA ASN A 95 -6.65 -9.25 -4.98
C ASN A 95 -6.53 -7.80 -5.47
N LEU A 96 -7.23 -6.85 -4.86
CA LEU A 96 -7.10 -5.43 -5.18
C LEU A 96 -5.70 -4.93 -4.88
N LEU A 97 -5.12 -5.40 -3.78
CA LEU A 97 -3.75 -5.02 -3.41
C LEU A 97 -2.70 -5.58 -4.39
N ARG A 98 -2.93 -6.79 -4.94
CA ARG A 98 -2.10 -7.33 -6.03
C ARG A 98 -2.21 -6.50 -7.31
N ILE A 99 -3.42 -6.11 -7.70
CA ILE A 99 -3.64 -5.26 -8.88
C ILE A 99 -2.94 -3.92 -8.69
N TYR A 100 -3.04 -3.31 -7.50
CA TYR A 100 -2.30 -2.10 -7.15
C TYR A 100 -0.79 -2.27 -7.31
N MET A 101 -0.21 -3.36 -6.78
CA MET A 101 1.24 -3.61 -6.92
C MET A 101 1.65 -3.72 -8.39
N VAL A 102 0.90 -4.48 -9.20
CA VAL A 102 1.21 -4.64 -10.63
C VAL A 102 1.06 -3.31 -11.38
N GLY A 103 -0.06 -2.60 -11.18
CA GLY A 103 -0.33 -1.33 -11.85
C GLY A 103 0.67 -0.24 -11.47
N SER A 104 1.06 -0.16 -10.20
CA SER A 104 2.08 0.78 -9.72
C SER A 104 3.45 0.49 -10.34
N SER A 105 3.83 -0.78 -10.45
CA SER A 105 5.08 -1.17 -11.12
C SER A 105 5.08 -0.84 -12.61
N VAL A 106 3.98 -1.11 -13.32
CA VAL A 106 3.83 -0.77 -14.74
C VAL A 106 3.90 0.74 -14.95
N ALA A 107 3.20 1.53 -14.13
CA ALA A 107 3.25 2.99 -14.20
C ALA A 107 4.66 3.54 -13.98
N MET A 108 5.43 2.97 -13.05
CA MET A 108 6.83 3.36 -12.85
C MET A 108 7.69 3.07 -14.08
N ILE A 109 7.56 1.88 -14.68
CA ILE A 109 8.31 1.51 -15.89
C ILE A 109 8.00 2.49 -17.03
N LEU A 110 6.71 2.79 -17.27
CA LEU A 110 6.28 3.77 -18.26
C LEU A 110 6.87 5.17 -18.00
N SER A 111 6.88 5.59 -16.73
CA SER A 111 7.48 6.87 -16.35
C SER A 111 8.98 6.92 -16.60
N MET A 112 9.70 5.81 -16.34
CA MET A 112 11.14 5.72 -16.64
C MET A 112 11.44 5.83 -18.13
N PHE A 113 10.65 5.14 -18.97
CA PHE A 113 10.81 5.25 -20.42
C PHE A 113 10.58 6.69 -20.93
N GLY A 114 9.61 7.40 -20.34
CA GLY A 114 9.41 8.83 -20.63
C GLY A 114 10.65 9.67 -20.27
N VAL A 115 11.19 9.49 -19.06
CA VAL A 115 12.36 10.25 -18.59
C VAL A 115 13.65 9.90 -19.34
N ILE A 116 13.86 8.65 -19.77
CA ILE A 116 15.04 8.29 -20.58
C ILE A 116 15.00 8.95 -21.97
N GLY A 117 13.79 9.16 -22.52
CA GLY A 117 13.60 9.86 -23.80
C GLY A 117 13.83 11.36 -23.71
N SER A 118 13.50 12.00 -22.58
CA SER A 118 13.74 13.41 -22.31
C SER A 118 15.07 13.59 -21.57
N LYS A 119 16.09 14.27 -22.13
CA LYS A 119 17.43 14.48 -21.51
C LYS A 119 17.46 15.20 -20.14
N LEU A 120 16.34 15.37 -19.44
CA LEU A 120 16.19 16.10 -18.19
C LEU A 120 15.84 15.17 -17.03
N THR A 121 16.68 15.20 -15.99
CA THR A 121 16.38 14.78 -14.60
C THR A 121 16.36 13.27 -14.29
N LEU A 122 17.37 12.53 -14.77
CA LEU A 122 17.61 11.14 -14.35
C LEU A 122 17.85 10.99 -12.84
N GLU A 123 18.46 11.97 -12.18
CA GLU A 123 18.90 11.88 -10.78
C GLU A 123 17.74 11.85 -9.76
N VAL A 124 16.70 12.67 -9.98
CA VAL A 124 15.52 12.73 -9.09
C VAL A 124 14.66 11.48 -9.25
N THR A 125 14.59 10.94 -10.47
CA THR A 125 13.78 9.75 -10.81
C THR A 125 14.47 8.44 -10.38
N THR A 126 15.80 8.40 -10.38
CA THR A 126 16.59 7.23 -9.91
C THR A 126 16.64 7.11 -8.40
N PHE A 127 16.76 8.22 -7.65
CA PHE A 127 16.62 8.23 -6.18
C PHE A 127 15.27 7.65 -5.72
N PHE A 128 14.27 7.80 -6.59
CA PHE A 128 12.90 7.37 -6.40
C PHE A 128 12.66 5.87 -6.58
N PHE A 129 13.31 5.28 -7.59
CA PHE A 129 13.28 3.84 -7.86
C PHE A 129 13.80 3.02 -6.67
N PHE A 130 14.85 3.53 -6.01
CA PHE A 130 15.48 2.85 -4.89
C PHE A 130 14.57 2.78 -3.66
N PHE A 131 13.72 3.79 -3.43
CA PHE A 131 12.85 3.85 -2.26
C PHE A 131 11.63 2.91 -2.35
N PHE A 132 11.09 2.69 -3.55
CA PHE A 132 9.88 1.88 -3.75
C PHE A 132 10.17 0.37 -3.90
N PHE A 133 11.40 -0.02 -4.27
CA PHE A 133 11.77 -1.42 -4.46
C PHE A 133 12.35 -2.09 -3.20
N PHE A 134 12.75 -1.31 -2.18
CA PHE A 134 13.45 -1.79 -0.97
C PHE A 134 12.62 -1.74 0.33
N PHE A 135 11.33 -1.40 0.29
CA PHE A 135 10.41 -1.46 1.45
C PHE A 135 9.13 -2.23 1.12
#